data_AF-A0A8K0FZF0-F1
#
_entry.id   AF-A0A8K0FZF0-F1
#
_cell.length_a   1.000
_cell.length_b   1.000
_cell.length_c   1.000
_cell.angle_alpha   90.00
_cell.angle_beta   90.00
_cell.angle_gamma   90.00
#
_symmetry.space_group_name_H-M   'P 1'
#
loop_
_entity.id
_entity.type
_entity.pdbx_description
1 polymer ?
#
loop_
_entity_poly.entity_id
_entity_poly.type
_entity_poly.pdbx_seq_one_letter_code
_entity_poly.pdbx_strand_id
1 'polypeptide(L)'
;MLPILAIFVLCASTINCISHGLPDYFPRCSIDDPNLNKCLLKAFNTVRPYVKKGVKEIGILPFEPLVLSTFSLSQETNLANFTVTVWNYTVRGIDNYNVKETNYNPNALVFSTKMEFDSLSISTILKMSGRILHIAIDGKGEAEATL
;
A
#
# COMPACT_ATOMS: atom_id res chain seq x y z
N MET A 1 22.58 52.13 -9.73
CA MET A 1 22.49 51.75 -8.30
C MET A 1 21.06 51.55 -7.77
N LEU A 2 20.01 51.52 -8.62
CA LEU A 2 18.63 51.22 -8.22
C LEU A 2 18.01 49.91 -8.77
N PRO A 3 18.51 49.24 -9.83
CA PRO A 3 17.79 48.08 -10.40
C PRO A 3 18.18 46.73 -9.78
N ILE A 4 19.30 46.67 -9.03
CA ILE A 4 19.83 45.41 -8.48
C ILE A 4 19.10 45.00 -7.19
N LEU A 5 18.61 45.97 -6.42
CA LEU A 5 17.89 45.70 -5.16
C LEU A 5 16.49 45.09 -5.39
N ALA A 6 15.83 45.43 -6.50
CA ALA A 6 14.49 44.95 -6.80
C ALA A 6 14.45 43.45 -7.16
N ILE A 7 15.53 42.92 -7.74
CA ILE A 7 15.62 41.51 -8.15
C ILE A 7 15.79 40.58 -6.95
N PHE A 8 16.41 41.05 -5.85
CA PHE A 8 16.65 40.22 -4.67
C PHE A 8 15.39 40.03 -3.79
N VAL A 9 14.44 40.97 -3.84
CA VAL A 9 13.22 40.93 -3.02
C VAL A 9 12.13 40.02 -3.62
N LEU A 10 12.13 39.82 -4.94
CA LEU A 10 11.13 38.97 -5.61
C LEU A 10 11.35 37.46 -5.43
N CYS A 11 12.55 37.01 -5.05
CA CYS A 11 12.85 35.59 -4.87
C CYS A 11 12.46 35.04 -3.47
N ALA A 12 12.22 35.93 -2.49
CA ALA A 12 11.86 35.53 -1.12
C ALA A 12 10.38 35.16 -0.95
N SER A 13 9.52 35.47 -1.92
CA SER A 13 8.06 35.41 -1.76
C SER A 13 7.38 34.16 -2.34
N THR A 14 8.10 33.29 -3.06
CA THR A 14 7.47 32.17 -3.79
C THR A 14 8.15 30.82 -3.58
N ILE A 15 8.67 30.55 -2.38
CA ILE A 15 8.97 29.18 -1.97
C ILE A 15 7.75 28.65 -1.20
N ASN A 16 6.63 28.46 -1.92
CA ASN A 16 5.66 27.47 -1.47
C ASN A 16 6.28 26.11 -1.72
N CYS A 17 7.04 25.61 -0.74
CA CYS A 17 7.29 24.20 -0.61
C CYS A 17 5.93 23.52 -0.44
N ILE A 18 5.33 23.05 -1.53
CA ILE A 18 4.26 22.07 -1.47
C ILE A 18 4.92 20.77 -1.02
N SER A 19 5.16 20.68 0.28
CA SER A 19 5.22 19.37 0.92
C SER A 19 3.84 18.78 0.72
N HIS A 20 3.71 17.74 -0.11
CA HIS A 20 2.55 16.86 -0.03
C HIS A 20 2.64 16.14 1.32
N GLY A 21 2.36 16.89 2.39
CA GLY A 21 2.19 16.37 3.73
C GLY A 21 0.92 15.56 3.80
N LEU A 22 0.81 14.72 4.83
CA LEU A 22 -0.44 14.03 5.11
C LEU A 22 -1.58 15.08 5.28
N PRO A 23 -2.80 14.79 4.79
CA PRO A 23 -3.94 15.69 4.95
C PRO A 23 -4.18 16.04 6.43
N ASP A 24 -4.74 17.21 6.71
CA ASP A 24 -4.89 17.71 8.09
C ASP A 24 -5.81 16.85 8.96
N TYR A 25 -6.69 16.06 8.34
CA TYR A 25 -7.58 15.12 9.02
C TYR A 25 -6.90 13.76 9.34
N PHE A 26 -5.66 13.53 8.91
CA PHE A 26 -4.87 12.38 9.33
C PHE A 26 -4.20 12.67 10.68
N PRO A 27 -4.26 11.74 11.65
CA PRO A 27 -3.54 11.89 12.90
C PRO A 27 -2.03 11.95 12.68
N ARG A 28 -1.36 12.87 13.38
CA ARG A 28 0.10 13.03 13.36
C ARG A 28 0.69 12.48 14.65
N CYS A 29 1.74 11.68 14.54
CA CYS A 29 2.46 11.12 15.67
C CYS A 29 3.90 11.60 15.66
N SER A 30 4.38 12.15 16.77
CA SER A 30 5.78 12.59 16.90
C SER A 30 6.67 11.39 17.17
N ILE A 31 7.81 11.31 16.48
CA ILE A 31 8.78 10.22 16.66
C ILE A 31 9.35 10.23 18.09
N ASP A 32 9.47 11.40 18.70
CA ASP A 32 10.00 11.58 20.06
C ASP A 32 8.94 11.34 21.15
N ASP A 33 7.70 11.01 20.80
CA ASP A 33 6.64 10.74 21.77
C ASP A 33 6.90 9.40 22.50
N PRO A 34 7.00 9.38 23.84
CA PRO A 34 7.13 8.12 24.58
C PRO A 34 5.94 7.16 24.38
N ASN A 35 4.79 7.66 23.89
CA ASN A 35 3.60 6.89 23.53
C ASN A 35 3.40 6.76 22.01
N LEU A 36 4.44 6.93 21.19
CA LEU A 36 4.37 6.84 19.73
C LEU A 36 3.60 5.61 19.24
N ASN A 37 3.87 4.43 19.80
CA ASN A 37 3.16 3.20 19.42
C ASN A 37 1.64 3.31 19.65
N LYS A 38 1.18 3.89 20.76
CA LYS A 38 -0.26 4.09 20.99
C LYS A 38 -0.84 5.13 20.02
N CYS A 39 -0.08 6.17 19.71
CA CYS A 39 -0.47 7.15 18.71
C CYS A 39 -0.65 6.51 17.34
N LEU A 40 0.32 5.71 16.88
CA LEU A 40 0.28 5.01 15.60
C LEU A 40 -0.90 4.05 15.53
N LEU A 41 -1.11 3.23 16.56
CA LEU A 41 -2.27 2.34 16.67
C LEU A 41 -3.59 3.09 16.47
N LYS A 42 -3.77 4.21 17.17
CA LYS A 42 -4.96 5.06 17.02
C LYS A 42 -5.02 5.67 15.62
N ALA A 43 -3.89 6.12 15.07
CA ALA A 43 -3.81 6.72 13.75
C ALA A 43 -4.28 5.75 12.66
N PHE A 44 -3.72 4.53 12.62
CA PHE A 44 -4.10 3.50 11.65
C PHE A 44 -5.59 3.15 11.70
N ASN A 45 -6.16 3.02 12.89
CA ASN A 45 -7.58 2.73 13.03
C ASN A 45 -8.47 3.94 12.69
N THR A 46 -7.99 5.17 12.92
CA THR A 46 -8.72 6.40 12.54
C THR A 46 -8.78 6.59 11.04
N VAL A 47 -7.71 6.23 10.32
CA VAL A 47 -7.64 6.47 8.86
C VAL A 47 -8.37 5.40 8.03
N ARG A 48 -8.81 4.32 8.66
CA ARG A 48 -9.50 3.19 8.02
C ARG A 48 -10.61 3.59 7.02
N PRO A 49 -11.51 4.55 7.32
CA PRO A 49 -12.54 4.97 6.38
C PRO A 49 -12.00 5.63 5.10
N TYR A 50 -10.81 6.23 5.18
CA TYR A 50 -10.15 6.86 4.03
C TYR A 50 -9.38 5.82 3.20
N VAL A 51 -8.86 4.75 3.81
CA VAL A 51 -8.26 3.62 3.09
C VAL A 51 -9.27 2.98 2.14
N LYS A 52 -10.52 2.79 2.61
CA LYS A 52 -11.62 2.30 1.78
C LYS A 52 -11.82 3.11 0.50
N LYS A 53 -11.87 4.44 0.62
CA LYS A 53 -12.20 5.36 -0.48
C LYS A 53 -10.98 5.80 -1.30
N GLY A 54 -9.78 5.57 -0.78
CA GLY A 54 -8.55 6.21 -1.27
C GLY A 54 -8.49 7.69 -0.86
N VAL A 55 -7.32 8.28 -1.08
CA VAL A 55 -7.04 9.71 -0.83
C VAL A 55 -6.33 10.31 -2.04
N LYS A 56 -7.12 10.89 -2.95
CA LYS A 56 -6.63 11.42 -4.24
C LYS A 56 -5.58 12.53 -4.08
N GLU A 57 -5.74 13.37 -3.05
CA GLU A 57 -4.85 14.50 -2.75
C GLU A 57 -3.39 14.09 -2.52
N ILE A 58 -3.18 12.86 -2.02
CA ILE A 58 -1.85 12.27 -1.81
C ILE A 58 -1.62 11.02 -2.67
N GLY A 59 -2.40 10.84 -3.74
CA GLY A 59 -2.23 9.77 -4.71
C GLY A 59 -2.60 8.35 -4.23
N ILE A 60 -3.29 8.22 -3.11
CA ILE A 60 -3.75 6.92 -2.59
C ILE A 60 -5.00 6.49 -3.35
N LEU A 61 -4.92 5.37 -4.06
CA LEU A 61 -6.07 4.74 -4.72
C LEU A 61 -7.01 4.07 -3.69
N PRO A 62 -8.28 3.83 -4.04
CA PRO A 62 -9.17 3.03 -3.20
C PRO A 62 -8.61 1.62 -2.97
N PHE A 63 -8.63 1.16 -1.70
CA PHE A 63 -8.22 -0.21 -1.35
C PHE A 63 -9.39 -1.20 -1.30
N GLU A 64 -10.63 -0.73 -1.51
CA GLU A 64 -11.81 -1.59 -1.49
C GLU A 64 -12.76 -1.28 -2.67
N PRO A 65 -12.93 -2.20 -3.65
CA PRO A 65 -12.10 -3.38 -3.86
C PRO A 65 -10.69 -2.97 -4.35
N LEU A 66 -9.65 -3.67 -3.89
CA LEU A 66 -8.32 -3.55 -4.47
C LEU A 66 -8.28 -4.33 -5.77
N VAL A 67 -8.26 -3.62 -6.89
CA VAL A 67 -8.20 -4.23 -8.23
C VAL A 67 -6.81 -4.00 -8.82
N LEU A 68 -6.09 -5.10 -9.03
CA LEU A 68 -4.86 -5.10 -9.81
C LEU A 68 -5.19 -5.53 -11.24
N SER A 69 -4.47 -4.95 -12.21
CA SER A 69 -4.65 -5.20 -13.64
C SER A 69 -4.16 -6.61 -14.03
N THR A 70 -3.30 -6.72 -15.02
CA THR A 70 -2.65 -7.98 -15.37
C THR A 70 -1.24 -7.98 -14.83
N PHE A 71 -0.84 -9.09 -14.22
CA PHE A 71 0.55 -9.34 -13.85
C PHE A 71 0.91 -10.80 -14.09
N SER A 72 2.19 -11.07 -14.26
CA SER A 72 2.72 -12.42 -14.44
C SER A 72 3.81 -12.70 -13.43
N LEU A 73 3.80 -13.91 -12.88
CA LEU A 73 4.81 -14.45 -11.99
C LEU A 73 5.44 -15.65 -12.68
N SER A 74 6.78 -15.68 -12.73
CA SER A 74 7.51 -16.80 -13.30
C SER A 74 8.49 -17.35 -12.27
N GLN A 75 8.54 -18.68 -12.16
CA GLN A 75 9.48 -19.39 -11.30
C GLN A 75 10.32 -20.29 -12.18
N GLU A 76 11.65 -20.13 -12.11
CA GLU A 76 12.61 -20.95 -12.84
C GLU A 76 13.63 -21.54 -11.86
N THR A 77 13.56 -22.86 -11.70
CA THR A 77 14.44 -23.67 -10.85
C THR A 77 14.61 -25.03 -11.51
N ASN A 78 15.55 -25.84 -11.00
CA ASN A 78 15.74 -27.22 -11.46
C ASN A 78 14.48 -28.09 -11.29
N LEU A 79 13.59 -27.75 -10.35
CA LEU A 79 12.39 -28.54 -10.03
C LEU A 79 11.10 -27.92 -10.57
N ALA A 80 11.12 -26.66 -10.99
CA ALA A 80 9.93 -25.95 -11.41
C ALA A 80 10.31 -24.85 -12.39
N ASN A 81 9.72 -24.91 -13.59
CA ASN A 81 9.81 -23.87 -14.60
C ASN A 81 8.39 -23.58 -15.10
N PHE A 82 7.76 -22.56 -14.56
CA PHE A 82 6.39 -22.19 -14.94
C PHE A 82 6.14 -20.69 -14.86
N THR A 83 5.13 -20.26 -15.61
CA THR A 83 4.62 -18.89 -15.59
C THR A 83 3.14 -18.90 -15.24
N VAL A 84 2.74 -18.07 -14.29
CA VAL A 84 1.36 -17.77 -13.91
C VAL A 84 1.04 -16.36 -14.36
N THR A 85 0.09 -16.21 -15.27
CA THR A 85 -0.47 -14.90 -15.60
C THR A 85 -1.82 -14.74 -14.91
N VAL A 86 -2.02 -13.60 -14.28
CA VAL A 86 -3.16 -13.28 -13.43
C VAL A 86 -3.87 -12.07 -14.03
N TRP A 87 -5.19 -12.16 -14.19
CA TRP A 87 -6.05 -11.08 -14.68
C TRP A 87 -7.18 -10.81 -13.70
N ASN A 88 -7.60 -9.55 -13.61
CA ASN A 88 -8.72 -9.10 -12.78
C ASN A 88 -8.57 -9.50 -11.32
N TYR A 89 -7.34 -9.43 -10.80
CA TYR A 89 -7.05 -9.78 -9.42
C TYR A 89 -7.74 -8.78 -8.49
N THR A 90 -8.80 -9.23 -7.84
CA THR A 90 -9.67 -8.39 -7.04
C THR A 90 -9.65 -8.89 -5.61
N VAL A 91 -9.25 -8.03 -4.67
CA VAL A 91 -9.34 -8.29 -3.23
C VAL A 91 -10.44 -7.44 -2.63
N ARG A 92 -11.29 -8.05 -1.79
CA ARG A 92 -12.35 -7.39 -1.02
C ARG A 92 -12.20 -7.69 0.47
N GLY A 93 -12.70 -6.77 1.29
CA GLY A 93 -12.64 -6.81 2.75
C GLY A 93 -11.34 -6.25 3.35
N ILE A 94 -10.45 -5.68 2.54
CA ILE A 94 -9.18 -5.11 3.05
C ILE A 94 -9.46 -3.91 3.94
N ASP A 95 -10.49 -3.13 3.64
CA ASP A 95 -10.82 -1.92 4.40
C ASP A 95 -11.30 -2.20 5.83
N ASN A 96 -11.79 -3.40 6.12
CA ASN A 96 -12.25 -3.77 7.45
C ASN A 96 -11.15 -4.42 8.29
N TYR A 97 -9.94 -3.86 8.22
CA TYR A 97 -8.86 -4.25 9.10
C TYR A 97 -9.04 -3.70 10.52
N ASN A 98 -8.43 -4.38 11.49
CA ASN A 98 -8.30 -3.93 12.86
C ASN A 98 -6.84 -4.03 13.30
N VAL A 99 -6.20 -2.89 13.54
CA VAL A 99 -4.83 -2.88 14.05
C VAL A 99 -4.86 -3.14 15.55
N LYS A 100 -4.15 -4.20 15.98
CA LYS A 100 -4.05 -4.62 17.39
C LYS A 100 -2.79 -4.12 18.06
N GLU A 101 -1.71 -4.06 17.29
CA GLU A 101 -0.39 -3.70 17.80
C GLU A 101 0.38 -2.95 16.73
N THR A 102 1.15 -1.95 17.17
CA THR A 102 2.11 -1.22 16.34
C THR A 102 3.37 -1.02 17.15
N ASN A 103 4.52 -1.30 16.54
CA ASN A 103 5.83 -1.11 17.13
C ASN A 103 6.73 -0.43 16.12
N TYR A 104 7.23 0.76 16.46
CA TYR A 104 8.21 1.48 15.68
C TYR A 104 9.54 1.56 16.42
N ASN A 105 10.60 1.07 15.79
CA ASN A 105 11.96 1.26 16.23
C ASN A 105 12.62 2.39 15.41
N PRO A 106 12.77 3.61 15.98
CA PRO A 106 13.34 4.74 15.25
C PRO A 106 14.81 4.54 14.88
N ASN A 107 15.59 3.77 15.66
CA ASN A 107 17.01 3.53 15.41
C ASN A 107 17.23 2.58 14.24
N ALA A 108 16.39 1.55 14.12
CA ALA A 108 16.45 0.57 13.05
C ALA A 108 15.60 0.97 11.82
N LEU A 109 14.78 2.01 11.95
CA LEU A 109 13.76 2.40 10.97
C LEU A 109 12.82 1.24 10.60
N VAL A 110 12.54 0.38 11.59
CA VAL A 110 11.66 -0.78 11.43
C VAL A 110 10.30 -0.47 12.04
N PHE A 111 9.27 -0.62 11.24
CA PHE A 111 7.88 -0.59 11.67
C PHE A 111 7.30 -1.99 11.58
N SER A 112 6.68 -2.47 12.66
CA SER A 112 5.91 -3.70 12.67
C SER A 112 4.50 -3.45 13.19
N THR A 113 3.53 -4.14 12.61
CA THR A 113 2.14 -4.03 13.02
C THR A 113 1.44 -5.38 12.95
N LYS A 114 0.55 -5.63 13.92
CA LYS A 114 -0.37 -6.76 13.88
C LYS A 114 -1.74 -6.26 13.48
N MET A 115 -2.23 -6.76 12.36
CA MET A 115 -3.51 -6.43 11.78
C MET A 115 -4.34 -7.70 11.64
N GLU A 116 -5.60 -7.62 12.02
CA GLU A 116 -6.60 -8.66 11.80
C GLU A 116 -7.59 -8.17 10.74
N PHE A 117 -8.14 -9.09 9.96
CA PHE A 117 -9.17 -8.82 8.97
C PHE A 117 -10.36 -9.73 9.28
N ASP A 118 -11.57 -9.18 9.27
CA ASP A 118 -12.77 -9.96 9.61
C ASP A 118 -13.16 -10.95 8.50
N SER A 119 -12.97 -10.56 7.24
CA SER A 119 -13.18 -11.42 6.08
C SER A 119 -12.41 -10.85 4.90
N LEU A 120 -11.65 -11.69 4.21
CA LEU A 120 -10.98 -11.32 2.97
C LEU A 120 -11.39 -12.26 1.86
N SER A 121 -11.82 -11.71 0.72
CA SER A 121 -12.09 -12.51 -0.48
C SER A 121 -11.20 -12.06 -1.63
N ILE A 122 -10.62 -13.03 -2.34
CA ILE A 122 -9.81 -12.82 -3.53
C ILE A 122 -10.52 -13.53 -4.69
N SER A 123 -10.75 -12.82 -5.80
CA SER A 123 -11.29 -13.38 -7.04
C SER A 123 -10.37 -13.01 -8.20
N THR A 124 -10.00 -13.97 -9.04
CA THR A 124 -9.09 -13.75 -10.16
C THR A 124 -9.27 -14.76 -11.28
N ILE A 125 -8.81 -14.41 -12.48
CA ILE A 125 -8.60 -15.36 -13.58
C ILE A 125 -7.11 -15.64 -13.66
N LEU A 126 -6.70 -16.91 -13.70
CA LEU A 126 -5.29 -17.29 -13.81
C LEU A 126 -5.07 -18.25 -14.97
N LYS A 127 -3.91 -18.13 -15.61
CA LYS A 127 -3.37 -19.08 -16.57
C LYS A 127 -1.99 -19.48 -16.11
N MET A 128 -1.80 -20.77 -15.89
CA MET A 128 -0.53 -21.36 -15.53
C MET A 128 -0.05 -22.25 -16.67
N SER A 129 1.15 -21.99 -17.15
CA SER A 129 1.79 -22.80 -18.19
C SER A 129 3.24 -23.08 -17.80
N GLY A 130 3.67 -24.33 -17.88
CA GLY A 130 5.04 -24.72 -17.54
C GLY A 130 5.17 -26.18 -17.12
N ARG A 131 6.18 -26.46 -16.30
CA ARG A 131 6.47 -27.78 -15.76
C ARG A 131 6.86 -27.68 -14.29
N ILE A 132 6.36 -28.64 -13.52
CA ILE A 132 6.83 -28.91 -12.17
C ILE A 132 7.36 -30.34 -12.18
N LEU A 133 8.65 -30.49 -11.88
CA LEU A 133 9.41 -31.71 -12.04
C LEU A 133 9.26 -32.24 -13.47
N HIS A 134 8.68 -33.43 -13.62
CA HIS A 134 8.43 -34.06 -14.91
C HIS A 134 7.03 -33.76 -15.48
N ILE A 135 6.14 -33.15 -14.69
CA ILE A 135 4.73 -32.95 -15.04
C ILE A 135 4.57 -31.63 -15.79
N ALA A 136 3.95 -31.69 -16.97
CA ALA A 136 3.56 -30.52 -17.72
C ALA A 136 2.22 -29.97 -17.22
N ILE A 137 2.14 -28.66 -17.11
CA ILE A 137 0.96 -27.92 -16.66
C ILE A 137 0.62 -26.92 -17.75
N ASP A 138 -0.61 -26.99 -18.23
CA ASP A 138 -1.22 -25.91 -19.00
C ASP A 138 -2.69 -25.84 -18.61
N GLY A 139 -3.02 -24.80 -17.86
CA GLY A 139 -4.35 -24.65 -17.28
C GLY A 139 -4.73 -23.19 -17.22
N LYS A 140 -6.00 -22.90 -17.55
CA LYS A 140 -6.61 -21.59 -17.37
C LYS A 140 -7.92 -21.77 -16.63
N GLY A 141 -8.15 -20.97 -15.61
CA GLY A 141 -9.36 -21.04 -14.81
C GLY A 141 -9.59 -19.79 -13.98
N GLU A 142 -10.77 -19.75 -13.38
CA GLU A 142 -11.13 -18.77 -12.37
C GLU A 142 -10.80 -19.34 -10.99
N ALA A 143 -10.36 -18.49 -10.09
CA ALA A 143 -10.03 -18.85 -8.73
C ALA A 143 -10.67 -17.84 -7.77
N GLU A 144 -11.32 -18.38 -6.75
CA GLU A 144 -11.86 -17.62 -5.63
C GLU A 144 -11.34 -18.21 -4.32
N ALA A 145 -10.93 -17.36 -3.40
CA ALA A 145 -10.49 -17.74 -2.07
C ALA A 145 -11.10 -16.79 -1.04
N THR A 146 -11.54 -17.33 0.09
CA THR A 146 -12.02 -16.55 1.23
C THR A 146 -11.24 -16.96 2.48
N LEU A 147 -10.78 -15.97 3.24
CA LEU A 147 -10.08 -16.10 4.51
C LEU A 147 -10.94 -15.54 5.64
#